data_AF-A0A6L8A597-F1
#
_entry.id   AF-A0A6L8A597-F1
#
_cell.length_a   1.000
_cell.length_b   1.000
_cell.length_c   1.000
_cell.angle_alpha   90.00
_cell.angle_beta   90.00
_cell.angle_gamma   90.00
#
_symmetry.space_group_name_H-M   'P 1'
#
loop_
_entity.id
_entity.type
_entity.pdbx_description
1 polymer ?
#
loop_
_entity_poly.entity_id
_entity_poly.type
_entity_poly.pdbx_seq_one_letter_code
_entity_poly.pdbx_strand_id
1 'polypeptide(L)'
;MFTGSLIMLCEEYDFHLAQEFYWWNPSKLPTPAEWVNVRRIRVKDGVNTVWWLFKTPWPRASNRRVLQPYSDSMKTLLSNGYKPMLRPSGHDISDKFSINNGAAIPPNLIAIPNTESNSSYLRYCKETGVNAHPARFPAALPEYFIRMVTDPEDLVLDPFAGSCVTGEVAERLGRKWACVEIVESYLRGAKGRFKQTAETLKQGNLKKDADKYYRIPHPGLLWNEHEDNEEPLPQDGGRRRSRVANSL
;
A
#
# COMPACT_ATOMS: atom_id res chain seq x y z
N MET A 1 8.33 17.71 7.84
CA MET A 1 7.91 17.51 9.24
C MET A 1 8.00 16.04 9.68
N PHE A 2 7.88 15.04 8.79
CA PHE A 2 7.89 13.61 9.20
C PHE A 2 9.26 12.95 9.37
N THR A 3 10.33 13.43 8.73
CA THR A 3 11.68 12.86 8.88
C THR A 3 12.25 13.05 10.28
N GLY A 4 11.94 14.17 10.93
CA GLY A 4 12.38 14.43 12.30
C GLY A 4 11.84 13.42 13.31
N SER A 5 10.59 12.99 13.16
CA SER A 5 9.99 11.99 14.06
C SER A 5 10.59 10.60 13.92
N LEU A 6 10.97 10.19 12.70
CA LEU A 6 11.66 8.92 12.48
C LEU A 6 13.07 8.94 13.09
N ILE A 7 13.82 10.02 12.86
CA ILE A 7 15.15 10.22 13.44
C ILE A 7 15.06 10.18 14.98
N MET A 8 14.12 10.94 15.56
CA MET A 8 13.86 10.95 17.00
C MET A 8 13.57 9.53 17.55
N LEU A 9 12.73 8.74 16.87
CA LEU A 9 12.44 7.38 17.31
C LEU A 9 13.70 6.49 17.32
N CYS A 10 14.58 6.64 16.34
CA CYS A 10 15.81 5.87 16.26
C CYS A 10 16.88 6.35 17.25
N GLU A 11 17.11 7.66 17.35
CA GLU A 11 18.20 8.25 18.13
C GLU A 11 17.86 8.37 19.63
N GLU A 12 16.61 8.69 19.97
CA GLU A 12 16.20 8.95 21.36
C GLU A 12 15.48 7.76 22.01
N TYR A 13 14.78 6.93 21.22
CA TYR A 13 13.93 5.84 21.73
C TYR A 13 14.43 4.44 21.34
N ASP A 14 15.64 4.35 20.77
CA ASP A 14 16.33 3.10 20.43
C ASP A 14 15.46 2.15 19.58
N PHE A 15 14.76 2.73 18.60
CA PHE A 15 14.13 1.95 17.55
C PHE A 15 15.10 1.72 16.39
N HIS A 16 14.97 0.57 15.74
CA HIS A 16 15.65 0.23 14.50
C HIS A 16 14.65 0.25 13.36
N LEU A 17 14.97 1.00 12.29
CA LEU A 17 14.26 0.93 11.02
C LEU A 17 14.66 -0.34 10.28
N ALA A 18 13.75 -1.31 10.19
CA ALA A 18 14.00 -2.53 9.44
C ALA A 18 13.90 -2.30 7.93
N GLN A 19 12.83 -1.63 7.49
CA GLN A 19 12.61 -1.32 6.08
C GLN A 19 11.62 -0.18 5.90
N GLU A 20 11.81 0.60 4.86
CA GLU A 20 10.83 1.57 4.37
C GLU A 20 9.90 0.86 3.38
N PHE A 21 8.59 0.95 3.61
CA PHE A 21 7.58 0.49 2.66
C PHE A 21 6.85 1.69 2.06
N TYR A 22 6.42 1.53 0.81
CA TYR A 22 5.68 2.56 0.08
C TYR A 22 4.33 1.99 -0.32
N TRP A 23 3.26 2.50 0.28
CA TRP A 23 1.91 2.19 -0.13
C TRP A 23 1.49 3.11 -1.27
N TRP A 24 1.37 2.54 -2.47
CA TRP A 24 0.80 3.23 -3.63
C TRP A 24 -0.71 2.99 -3.68
N ASN A 25 -1.48 4.08 -3.63
CA ASN A 25 -2.92 4.07 -3.86
C ASN A 25 -3.23 4.52 -5.30
N PRO A 26 -3.46 3.57 -6.23
CA PRO A 26 -3.72 3.90 -7.64
C PRO A 26 -4.99 4.76 -7.79
N SER A 27 -5.96 4.60 -6.89
CA SER A 27 -7.25 5.30 -6.90
C SER A 27 -7.25 6.66 -6.19
N LYS A 28 -6.11 7.13 -5.67
CA LYS A 28 -6.04 8.48 -5.06
C LYS A 28 -6.42 9.55 -6.09
N LEU A 29 -7.14 10.59 -5.70
CA LEU A 29 -7.47 11.66 -6.65
C LEU A 29 -6.22 12.48 -6.99
N PRO A 30 -6.11 13.08 -8.20
CA PRO A 30 -4.99 13.94 -8.57
C PRO A 30 -5.00 15.21 -7.72
N THR A 31 -4.30 15.13 -6.58
CA THR A 31 -4.28 16.14 -5.53
C THR A 31 -2.84 16.47 -5.13
N PRO A 32 -2.56 17.69 -4.67
CA PRO A 32 -3.47 18.85 -4.57
C PRO A 32 -3.84 19.43 -5.95
N ALA A 33 -5.13 19.74 -6.16
CA ALA A 33 -5.67 20.08 -7.48
C ALA A 33 -5.01 21.31 -8.12
N GLU A 34 -4.66 22.32 -7.32
CA GLU A 34 -3.96 23.53 -7.80
C GLU A 34 -2.65 23.22 -8.55
N TRP A 35 -1.88 22.26 -8.06
CA TRP A 35 -0.56 21.96 -8.62
C TRP A 35 -0.60 20.88 -9.68
N VAL A 36 -1.48 19.89 -9.52
CA VAL A 36 -1.57 18.71 -10.40
C VAL A 36 -2.49 18.96 -11.60
N ASN A 37 -3.69 19.54 -11.39
CA ASN A 37 -4.67 19.70 -12.48
C ASN A 37 -4.71 21.11 -13.07
N VAL A 38 -4.58 22.13 -12.21
CA VAL A 38 -4.66 23.54 -12.65
C VAL A 38 -3.34 23.99 -13.26
N ARG A 39 -2.24 23.95 -12.49
CA ARG A 39 -0.92 24.38 -12.97
C ARG A 39 -0.18 23.29 -13.74
N ARG A 40 -0.48 22.01 -13.48
CA ARG A 40 0.15 20.84 -14.12
C ARG A 40 1.68 20.80 -13.98
N ILE A 41 2.21 21.37 -12.91
CA ILE A 41 3.66 21.43 -12.63
C ILE A 41 4.13 20.39 -11.60
N ARG A 42 3.20 19.59 -11.07
CA ARG A 42 3.50 18.49 -10.13
C ARG A 42 2.75 17.24 -10.53
N VAL A 43 3.34 16.09 -10.22
CA VAL A 43 2.68 14.79 -10.35
C VAL A 43 1.72 14.56 -9.20
N LYS A 44 0.77 13.64 -9.40
CA LYS A 44 -0.15 13.16 -8.37
C LYS A 44 0.63 12.60 -7.17
N ASP A 45 0.36 13.11 -5.99
CA ASP A 45 0.81 12.49 -4.74
C ASP A 45 -0.01 11.21 -4.49
N GLY A 46 0.50 10.08 -4.95
CA GLY A 46 -0.17 8.77 -4.90
C GLY A 46 0.39 7.80 -3.85
N VAL A 47 1.47 8.17 -3.16
CA VAL A 47 2.29 7.24 -2.37
C VAL A 47 2.37 7.70 -0.93
N ASN A 48 2.11 6.78 0.00
CA ASN A 48 2.26 6.98 1.42
C ASN A 48 3.42 6.11 1.94
N THR A 49 4.26 6.68 2.79
CA THR A 49 5.36 5.92 3.40
C THR A 49 4.89 5.20 4.66
N VAL A 50 5.29 3.94 4.80
CA VAL A 50 5.05 3.09 5.96
C VAL A 50 6.41 2.71 6.54
N TRP A 51 6.68 3.18 7.75
CA TRP A 51 7.94 2.92 8.46
C TRP A 51 7.82 1.66 9.31
N TRP A 52 8.64 0.65 9.01
CA TRP A 52 8.65 -0.60 9.76
C TRP A 52 9.77 -0.57 10.81
N LEU A 53 9.37 -0.35 12.07
CA LEU A 53 10.27 -0.11 13.20
C LEU A 53 10.22 -1.25 14.23
N PHE A 54 11.33 -1.45 14.94
CA PHE A 54 11.47 -2.46 15.98
C PHE A 54 12.34 -2.02 17.15
N LYS A 55 12.17 -2.69 18.29
CA LYS A 55 13.03 -2.52 19.48
C LYS A 55 14.32 -3.32 19.46
N THR A 56 14.52 -4.16 18.44
CA THR A 56 15.71 -4.99 18.28
C THR A 56 16.09 -4.99 16.80
N PRO A 57 17.38 -5.09 16.47
CA PRO A 57 17.83 -5.23 15.09
C PRO A 57 17.39 -6.55 14.41
N TRP A 58 16.87 -7.52 15.18
CA TRP A 58 16.49 -8.85 14.70
C TRP A 58 15.00 -9.17 14.91
N PRO A 59 14.10 -8.51 14.16
CA PRO A 59 12.68 -8.71 14.35
C PRO A 59 12.17 -10.07 13.86
N ARG A 60 11.09 -10.56 14.47
CA ARG A 60 10.29 -11.67 13.92
C ARG A 60 9.62 -11.22 12.62
N ALA A 61 10.00 -11.83 11.50
CA ALA A 61 9.39 -11.55 10.20
C ALA A 61 9.55 -12.74 9.24
N SER A 62 8.59 -12.89 8.32
CA SER A 62 8.68 -13.89 7.24
C SER A 62 8.01 -13.37 5.96
N ASN A 63 8.81 -12.94 4.99
CA ASN A 63 8.35 -12.51 3.66
C ASN A 63 7.62 -13.63 2.88
N ARG A 64 7.85 -14.90 3.24
CA ARG A 64 7.13 -16.07 2.69
C ARG A 64 5.62 -16.03 2.92
N ARG A 65 5.15 -15.21 3.85
CA ARG A 65 3.72 -15.07 4.20
C ARG A 65 2.99 -14.01 3.38
N VAL A 66 3.72 -13.28 2.54
CA VAL A 66 3.22 -12.17 1.71
C VAL A 66 3.73 -12.26 0.27
N LEU A 67 3.98 -13.47 -0.21
CA LEU A 67 4.47 -13.70 -1.58
C LEU A 67 3.46 -13.22 -2.62
N GLN A 68 3.98 -12.78 -3.76
CA GLN A 68 3.19 -12.42 -4.93
C GLN A 68 3.43 -13.43 -6.07
N PRO A 69 2.49 -13.63 -6.99
CA PRO A 69 2.71 -14.54 -8.11
C PRO A 69 3.88 -14.10 -8.99
N TYR A 70 4.47 -15.05 -9.71
CA TYR A 70 5.55 -14.77 -10.65
C TYR A 70 5.08 -13.85 -11.79
N SER A 71 5.99 -13.00 -12.26
CA SER A 71 5.81 -12.28 -13.53
C SER A 71 5.77 -13.26 -14.71
N ASP A 72 5.17 -12.86 -15.82
CA ASP A 72 5.13 -13.70 -17.02
C ASP A 72 6.53 -14.01 -17.54
N SER A 73 7.46 -13.04 -17.45
CA SER A 73 8.88 -13.28 -17.78
C SER A 73 9.53 -14.35 -16.90
N MET A 74 9.22 -14.37 -15.60
CA MET A 74 9.75 -15.39 -14.69
C MET A 74 9.12 -16.76 -14.96
N LYS A 75 7.81 -16.83 -15.27
CA LYS A 75 7.17 -18.08 -15.69
C LYS A 75 7.82 -18.65 -16.96
N THR A 76 8.09 -17.79 -17.95
CA THR A 76 8.79 -18.18 -19.19
C THR A 76 10.23 -18.64 -18.92
N LEU A 77 10.93 -18.00 -17.98
CA LEU A 77 12.28 -18.40 -17.58
C LEU A 77 12.28 -19.77 -16.90
N LEU A 78 11.29 -20.05 -16.05
CA LEU A 78 11.11 -21.35 -15.41
C LEU A 78 10.73 -22.45 -16.42
N SER A 79 9.95 -22.14 -17.45
CA SER A 79 9.58 -23.11 -18.49
C SER A 79 10.72 -23.43 -19.44
N ASN A 80 11.51 -22.41 -19.82
CA ASN A 80 12.54 -22.55 -20.86
C ASN A 80 13.91 -22.93 -20.29
N GLY A 81 14.07 -22.90 -18.97
CA GLY A 81 15.35 -23.07 -18.29
C GLY A 81 16.17 -21.77 -18.30
N TYR A 82 17.01 -21.61 -17.28
CA TYR A 82 17.89 -20.46 -17.16
C TYR A 82 19.31 -20.86 -17.57
N LYS A 83 19.93 -20.09 -18.45
CA LYS A 83 21.38 -20.17 -18.71
C LYS A 83 22.03 -18.95 -18.05
N PRO A 84 22.93 -19.15 -17.07
CA PRO A 84 23.69 -18.06 -16.47
C PRO A 84 24.40 -17.27 -17.55
N MET A 85 24.31 -15.95 -17.47
CA MET A 85 25.07 -15.05 -18.31
C MET A 85 25.66 -13.98 -17.42
N LEU A 86 26.95 -13.71 -17.58
CA LEU A 86 27.63 -12.61 -16.90
C LEU A 86 26.96 -11.30 -17.34
N ARG A 87 26.42 -10.55 -16.38
CA ARG A 87 25.96 -9.19 -16.66
C ARG A 87 27.17 -8.28 -16.83
N PRO A 88 27.05 -7.20 -17.63
CA PRO A 88 28.06 -6.14 -17.71
C PRO A 88 28.43 -5.52 -16.35
N SER A 89 27.55 -5.65 -15.34
CA SER A 89 27.74 -5.17 -13.97
C SER A 89 28.57 -6.09 -13.07
N GLY A 90 29.12 -7.19 -13.60
CA GLY A 90 30.03 -8.10 -12.87
C GLY A 90 29.39 -8.95 -11.78
N HIS A 91 28.07 -8.91 -11.60
CA HIS A 91 27.36 -9.79 -10.68
C HIS A 91 27.19 -11.18 -11.31
N ASP A 92 27.85 -12.18 -10.72
CA ASP A 92 27.70 -13.58 -11.12
C ASP A 92 26.33 -14.10 -10.67
N ILE A 93 25.55 -14.61 -11.62
CA ILE A 93 24.20 -15.08 -11.37
C ILE A 93 24.27 -16.58 -11.13
N SER A 94 24.11 -17.00 -9.88
CA SER A 94 24.10 -18.42 -9.50
C SER A 94 23.06 -19.23 -10.30
N ASP A 95 23.28 -20.53 -10.52
CA ASP A 95 22.31 -21.44 -11.19
C ASP A 95 20.94 -21.57 -10.48
N LYS A 96 20.81 -20.98 -9.28
CA LYS A 96 19.62 -21.09 -8.42
C LYS A 96 18.37 -20.38 -8.96
N PHE A 97 18.47 -19.60 -10.05
CA PHE A 97 17.31 -18.97 -10.69
C PHE A 97 16.36 -19.97 -11.35
N SER A 98 16.80 -21.21 -11.59
CA SER A 98 15.94 -22.29 -12.06
C SER A 98 15.08 -22.93 -10.95
N ILE A 99 15.31 -22.58 -9.68
CA ILE A 99 14.55 -23.16 -8.56
C ILE A 99 13.18 -22.47 -8.48
N ASN A 100 12.12 -23.25 -8.71
CA ASN A 100 10.75 -22.80 -8.51
C ASN A 100 10.39 -22.83 -7.01
N ASN A 101 10.23 -21.65 -6.41
CA ASN A 101 9.83 -21.48 -5.01
C ASN A 101 8.31 -21.28 -4.83
N GLY A 102 7.53 -21.48 -5.91
CA GLY A 102 6.07 -21.34 -5.95
C GLY A 102 5.56 -19.91 -6.17
N ALA A 103 6.30 -18.90 -5.71
CA ALA A 103 5.96 -17.48 -5.86
C ALA A 103 7.19 -16.57 -5.71
N ALA A 104 7.01 -15.27 -5.95
CA ALA A 104 8.06 -14.24 -5.83
C ALA A 104 7.94 -13.47 -4.51
N ILE A 105 9.10 -13.07 -3.98
CA ILE A 105 9.18 -12.09 -2.89
C ILE A 105 8.76 -10.72 -3.46
N PRO A 106 7.80 -10.02 -2.84
CA PRO A 106 7.38 -8.71 -3.32
C PRO A 106 8.46 -7.63 -3.05
N PRO A 107 8.47 -6.54 -3.83
CA PRO A 107 9.25 -5.36 -3.48
C PRO A 107 8.65 -4.65 -2.25
N ASN A 108 9.33 -3.61 -1.76
CA ASN A 108 8.80 -2.74 -0.70
C ASN A 108 7.71 -1.75 -1.18
N LEU A 109 7.25 -1.87 -2.43
CA LEU A 109 6.10 -1.15 -2.98
C LEU A 109 4.82 -2.00 -2.85
N ILE A 110 3.86 -1.51 -2.08
CA ILE A 110 2.57 -2.16 -1.83
C ILE A 110 1.49 -1.41 -2.62
N ALA A 111 0.93 -2.03 -3.66
CA ALA A 111 -0.11 -1.43 -4.50
C ALA A 111 -1.51 -1.84 -4.03
N ILE A 112 -2.21 -0.97 -3.30
CA ILE A 112 -3.56 -1.27 -2.78
C ILE A 112 -4.46 -0.05 -2.99
N PRO A 113 -5.60 -0.18 -3.71
CA PRO A 113 -6.55 0.91 -3.88
C PRO A 113 -7.35 1.14 -2.59
N ASN A 114 -7.73 2.38 -2.33
CA ASN A 114 -8.69 2.70 -1.28
C ASN A 114 -10.07 2.98 -1.88
N THR A 115 -10.78 1.91 -2.29
CA THR A 115 -12.04 1.99 -3.05
C THR A 115 -13.21 1.26 -2.39
N GLU A 116 -13.08 0.88 -1.12
CA GLU A 116 -14.14 0.17 -0.40
C GLU A 116 -15.36 1.07 -0.18
N SER A 117 -16.43 0.82 -0.94
CA SER A 117 -17.66 1.62 -0.97
C SER A 117 -18.92 0.89 -0.48
N ASN A 118 -18.88 -0.43 -0.27
CA ASN A 118 -20.03 -1.23 0.14
C ASN A 118 -19.69 -2.32 1.18
N SER A 119 -18.97 -1.94 2.24
CA SER A 119 -18.64 -2.87 3.33
C SER A 119 -19.75 -2.98 4.37
N SER A 120 -19.70 -4.04 5.18
CA SER A 120 -20.56 -4.22 6.35
C SER A 120 -20.51 -3.01 7.29
N TYR A 121 -19.31 -2.49 7.52
CA TYR A 121 -19.07 -1.24 8.25
C TYR A 121 -19.84 -0.04 7.67
N LEU A 122 -19.75 0.19 6.34
CA LEU A 122 -20.42 1.33 5.72
C LEU A 122 -21.94 1.21 5.78
N ARG A 123 -22.48 0.00 5.59
CA ARG A 123 -23.92 -0.26 5.75
C ARG A 123 -24.36 -0.01 7.19
N TYR A 124 -23.61 -0.52 8.15
CA TYR A 124 -23.87 -0.29 9.57
C TYR A 124 -23.86 1.19 9.96
N CYS A 125 -22.85 1.94 9.51
CA CYS A 125 -22.78 3.40 9.71
C CYS A 125 -24.02 4.11 9.16
N LYS A 126 -24.45 3.75 7.94
CA LYS A 126 -25.65 4.31 7.31
C LYS A 126 -26.92 3.97 8.10
N GLU A 127 -27.08 2.72 8.51
CA GLU A 127 -28.26 2.23 9.26
C GLU A 127 -28.37 2.86 10.66
N THR A 128 -27.23 3.15 11.30
CA THR A 128 -27.18 3.72 12.65
C THR A 128 -27.05 5.24 12.69
N GLY A 129 -26.99 5.90 11.52
CA GLY A 129 -26.80 7.35 11.42
C GLY A 129 -25.42 7.84 11.90
N VAL A 130 -24.43 6.94 12.03
CA VAL A 130 -23.07 7.29 12.44
C VAL A 130 -22.23 7.60 11.19
N ASN A 131 -21.57 8.75 11.16
CA ASN A 131 -20.68 9.11 10.07
C ASN A 131 -19.51 8.12 9.96
N ALA A 132 -19.26 7.63 8.75
CA ALA A 132 -18.10 6.81 8.48
C ALA A 132 -16.80 7.62 8.66
N HIS A 133 -15.75 6.95 9.14
CA HIS A 133 -14.45 7.58 9.31
C HIS A 133 -13.92 8.06 7.94
N PRO A 134 -13.43 9.30 7.83
CA PRO A 134 -13.08 9.90 6.53
C PRO A 134 -11.77 9.36 5.96
N ALA A 135 -10.79 9.04 6.81
CA ALA A 135 -9.45 8.61 6.41
C ALA A 135 -9.18 7.15 6.80
N ARG A 136 -9.87 6.21 6.15
CA ARG A 136 -9.68 4.76 6.38
C ARG A 136 -8.59 4.23 5.46
N PHE A 137 -7.73 3.35 5.96
CA PHE A 137 -6.87 2.53 5.09
C PHE A 137 -7.60 1.24 4.67
N PRO A 138 -7.26 0.67 3.50
CA PRO A 138 -7.83 -0.59 3.05
C PRO A 138 -7.34 -1.76 3.92
N ALA A 139 -8.21 -2.73 4.21
CA ALA A 139 -7.92 -3.88 5.08
C ALA A 139 -6.70 -4.72 4.65
N ALA A 140 -6.40 -4.75 3.35
CA ALA A 140 -5.23 -5.46 2.82
C ALA A 140 -3.89 -4.88 3.32
N LEU A 141 -3.85 -3.59 3.68
CA LEU A 141 -2.63 -2.94 4.16
C LEU A 141 -2.19 -3.49 5.54
N PRO A 142 -3.01 -3.43 6.61
CA PRO A 142 -2.64 -4.05 7.88
C PRO A 142 -2.56 -5.59 7.77
N GLU A 143 -3.37 -6.23 6.90
CA GLU A 143 -3.28 -7.69 6.69
C GLU A 143 -1.89 -8.11 6.22
N TYR A 144 -1.27 -7.34 5.31
CA TYR A 144 0.09 -7.59 4.83
C TYR A 144 1.08 -7.68 6.01
N PHE A 145 1.08 -6.67 6.88
CA PHE A 145 2.00 -6.62 8.02
C PHE A 145 1.65 -7.65 9.09
N ILE A 146 0.37 -7.80 9.47
CA ILE A 146 -0.05 -8.78 10.48
C ILE A 146 0.37 -10.19 10.05
N ARG A 147 0.21 -10.57 8.78
CA ARG A 147 0.69 -11.85 8.26
C ARG A 147 2.21 -11.95 8.32
N MET A 148 2.93 -10.90 7.90
CA MET A 148 4.38 -10.90 7.79
C MET A 148 5.09 -10.98 9.16
N VAL A 149 4.54 -10.35 10.20
CA VAL A 149 5.27 -10.10 11.47
C VAL A 149 4.60 -10.65 12.73
N THR A 150 3.49 -11.35 12.62
CA THR A 150 2.80 -11.98 13.77
C THR A 150 2.41 -13.42 13.48
N ASP A 151 2.29 -14.23 14.52
CA ASP A 151 1.66 -15.55 14.51
C ASP A 151 0.20 -15.47 15.02
N PRO A 152 -0.65 -16.48 14.76
CA PRO A 152 -1.92 -16.60 15.46
C PRO A 152 -1.72 -16.51 16.99
N GLU A 153 -2.73 -16.00 17.69
CA GLU A 153 -2.71 -15.71 19.14
C GLU A 153 -1.79 -14.57 19.61
N ASP A 154 -0.90 -14.03 18.76
CA ASP A 154 -0.16 -12.81 19.08
C ASP A 154 -1.13 -11.62 19.25
N LEU A 155 -0.72 -10.64 20.07
CA LEU A 155 -1.47 -9.41 20.30
C LEU A 155 -1.09 -8.32 19.28
N VAL A 156 -2.09 -7.75 18.61
CA VAL A 156 -1.96 -6.59 17.72
C VAL A 156 -2.58 -5.37 18.39
N LEU A 157 -1.77 -4.32 18.62
CA LEU A 157 -2.23 -3.05 19.19
C LEU A 157 -2.31 -1.98 18.10
N ASP A 158 -3.43 -1.27 18.05
CA ASP A 158 -3.58 -0.05 17.26
C ASP A 158 -4.00 1.12 18.18
N PRO A 159 -3.09 2.06 18.49
CA PRO A 159 -3.38 3.17 19.38
C PRO A 159 -4.18 4.30 18.72
N PHE A 160 -4.39 4.26 17.39
CA PHE A 160 -5.09 5.28 16.62
C PHE A 160 -6.10 4.61 15.67
N ALA A 161 -6.99 3.82 16.26
CA ALA A 161 -7.74 2.82 15.53
C ALA A 161 -8.71 3.40 14.50
N GLY A 162 -9.22 4.62 14.70
CA GLY A 162 -10.24 5.23 13.85
C GLY A 162 -11.43 4.28 13.67
N SER A 163 -11.62 3.77 12.45
CA SER A 163 -12.68 2.80 12.17
C SER A 163 -12.41 1.35 12.62
N CYS A 164 -11.29 1.06 13.28
CA CYS A 164 -10.90 -0.27 13.78
C CYS A 164 -10.68 -1.35 12.68
N VAL A 165 -10.11 -0.96 11.53
CA VAL A 165 -9.76 -1.92 10.46
C VAL A 165 -8.70 -2.91 10.95
N THR A 166 -7.72 -2.45 11.73
CA THR A 166 -6.66 -3.31 12.27
C THR A 166 -7.22 -4.42 13.15
N GLY A 167 -8.16 -4.09 14.04
CA GLY A 167 -8.82 -5.07 14.91
C GLY A 167 -9.63 -6.10 14.11
N GLU A 168 -10.44 -5.65 13.14
CA GLU A 168 -11.20 -6.55 12.25
C GLU A 168 -10.29 -7.54 11.51
N VAL A 169 -9.15 -7.06 10.99
CA VAL A 169 -8.19 -7.90 10.28
C VAL A 169 -7.48 -8.86 11.24
N ALA A 170 -7.05 -8.39 12.41
CA ALA A 170 -6.42 -9.22 13.43
C ALA A 170 -7.36 -10.35 13.88
N GLU A 171 -8.63 -10.05 14.15
CA GLU A 171 -9.65 -11.04 14.53
C GLU A 171 -9.86 -12.10 13.45
N ARG A 172 -10.06 -11.66 12.20
CA ARG A 172 -10.22 -12.59 11.06
C ARG A 172 -8.99 -13.49 10.87
N LEU A 173 -7.80 -13.01 11.22
CA LEU A 173 -6.55 -13.77 11.15
C LEU A 173 -6.27 -14.60 12.41
N GLY A 174 -7.15 -14.59 13.42
CA GLY A 174 -6.93 -15.33 14.67
C GLY A 174 -5.81 -14.74 15.54
N ARG A 175 -5.66 -13.42 15.56
CA ARG A 175 -4.81 -12.69 16.50
C ARG A 175 -5.66 -12.04 17.57
N LYS A 176 -5.10 -11.89 18.76
CA LYS A 176 -5.68 -11.02 19.79
C LYS A 176 -5.46 -9.57 19.36
N TRP A 177 -6.36 -8.68 19.73
CA TRP A 177 -6.22 -7.28 19.35
C TRP A 177 -6.72 -6.32 20.40
N ALA A 178 -6.14 -5.12 20.41
CA ALA A 178 -6.61 -3.98 21.17
C ALA A 178 -6.56 -2.75 20.27
N CYS A 179 -7.67 -2.02 20.20
CA CYS A 179 -7.80 -0.80 19.42
C CYS A 179 -8.22 0.35 20.32
N VAL A 180 -7.44 1.43 20.31
CA VAL A 180 -7.68 2.63 21.10
C VAL A 180 -8.03 3.78 20.16
N GLU A 181 -9.06 4.54 20.50
CA GLU A 181 -9.52 5.69 19.74
C GLU A 181 -10.15 6.70 20.70
N ILE A 182 -9.77 7.97 20.54
CA ILE A 182 -10.21 9.06 21.41
C ILE A 182 -11.60 9.57 21.02
N VAL A 183 -11.96 9.47 19.74
CA VAL A 183 -13.24 9.93 19.20
C VAL A 183 -14.28 8.82 19.30
N GLU A 184 -15.18 8.94 20.28
CA GLU A 184 -16.19 7.92 20.57
C GLU A 184 -17.07 7.55 19.36
N SER A 185 -17.39 8.52 18.50
CA SER A 185 -18.22 8.26 17.30
C SER A 185 -17.57 7.29 16.32
N TYR A 186 -16.23 7.28 16.23
CA TYR A 186 -15.50 6.33 15.41
C TYR A 186 -15.59 4.92 15.99
N LEU A 187 -15.50 4.76 17.31
CA LEU A 187 -15.72 3.48 18.00
C LEU A 187 -17.16 2.97 17.85
N ARG A 188 -18.16 3.87 17.93
CA ARG A 188 -19.56 3.50 17.71
C ARG A 188 -19.77 2.94 16.31
N GLY A 189 -19.17 3.54 15.28
CA GLY A 189 -19.17 3.03 13.91
C GLY A 189 -18.39 1.72 13.77
N ALA A 190 -17.22 1.62 14.42
CA ALA A 190 -16.36 0.44 14.38
C ALA A 190 -17.04 -0.84 14.85
N LYS A 191 -18.01 -0.75 15.79
CA LYS A 191 -18.84 -1.90 16.21
C LYS A 191 -19.44 -2.66 15.02
N GLY A 192 -19.77 -1.96 13.92
CA GLY A 192 -20.31 -2.57 12.70
C GLY A 192 -19.41 -3.63 12.06
N ARG A 193 -18.10 -3.56 12.26
CA ARG A 193 -17.13 -4.56 11.77
C ARG A 193 -17.26 -5.90 12.49
N PHE A 194 -17.74 -5.88 13.74
CA PHE A 194 -17.78 -7.04 14.64
C PHE A 194 -19.18 -7.59 14.87
N LYS A 195 -20.20 -7.05 14.18
CA LYS A 195 -21.58 -7.55 14.25
C LYS A 195 -21.83 -8.81 13.42
N GLN A 196 -20.89 -9.20 12.56
CA GLN A 196 -21.02 -10.38 11.71
C GLN A 196 -20.57 -11.64 12.46
N THR A 197 -21.36 -12.71 12.36
CA THR A 197 -20.99 -14.04 12.90
C THR A 197 -19.72 -14.58 12.23
N ALA A 198 -18.98 -15.42 12.96
CA ALA A 198 -17.72 -16.04 12.51
C ALA A 198 -17.82 -16.76 11.14
N GLU A 199 -19.00 -17.21 10.73
CA GLU A 199 -19.26 -17.81 9.42
C GLU A 199 -19.21 -16.78 8.27
N THR A 200 -19.68 -15.56 8.51
CA THR A 200 -19.66 -14.45 7.53
C THR A 200 -18.23 -13.90 7.35
N LEU A 201 -17.42 -13.90 8.42
CA LEU A 201 -16.03 -13.42 8.41
C LEU A 201 -15.08 -14.35 7.62
N LYS A 202 -15.38 -15.66 7.57
CA LYS A 202 -14.68 -16.63 6.70
C LYS A 202 -15.02 -16.44 5.22
N GLN A 203 -16.16 -15.80 4.93
CA GLN A 203 -16.72 -15.60 3.58
C GLN A 203 -16.54 -14.16 3.07
N GLY A 204 -15.57 -13.41 3.59
CA GLY A 204 -15.06 -12.24 2.88
C GLY A 204 -14.50 -12.72 1.54
N ASN A 205 -15.29 -12.56 0.46
CA ASN A 205 -15.01 -12.99 -0.91
C ASN A 205 -13.55 -12.75 -1.30
N LEU A 206 -12.67 -13.70 -1.00
CA LEU A 206 -11.53 -14.03 -1.84
C LEU A 206 -12.13 -14.71 -3.07
N LYS A 207 -12.91 -13.98 -3.87
CA LYS A 207 -12.79 -14.22 -5.30
C LYS A 207 -11.31 -14.02 -5.54
N LYS A 208 -10.63 -15.13 -5.84
CA LYS A 208 -9.27 -15.14 -6.37
C LYS A 208 -9.31 -14.29 -7.64
N ASP A 209 -9.25 -12.97 -7.49
CA ASP A 209 -8.88 -12.06 -8.57
C ASP A 209 -7.37 -12.23 -8.74
N ALA A 210 -6.97 -13.43 -9.15
CA ALA A 210 -5.59 -13.77 -9.46
C ALA A 210 -5.03 -12.86 -10.57
N ASP A 211 -5.91 -12.11 -11.25
CA ASP A 211 -5.63 -11.22 -12.38
C ASP A 211 -5.64 -9.72 -12.01
N LYS A 212 -5.90 -9.33 -10.76
CA LYS A 212 -5.80 -7.91 -10.34
C LYS A 212 -4.35 -7.50 -10.12
N TYR A 213 -3.64 -7.21 -11.20
CA TYR A 213 -2.34 -6.54 -11.17
C TYR A 213 -2.44 -5.09 -11.63
N TYR A 214 -1.57 -4.25 -11.08
CA TYR A 214 -1.33 -2.92 -11.60
C TYR A 214 -0.08 -2.95 -12.48
N ARG A 215 -0.23 -2.57 -13.75
CA ARG A 215 0.90 -2.31 -14.63
C ARG A 215 1.25 -0.83 -14.52
N ILE A 216 2.50 -0.55 -14.19
CA ILE A 216 3.03 0.82 -14.16
C ILE A 216 3.67 1.06 -15.53
N PRO A 217 3.20 2.06 -16.31
CA PRO A 217 3.80 2.36 -17.60
C PRO A 217 5.23 2.84 -17.41
N HIS A 218 6.08 2.56 -18.39
CA HIS A 218 7.44 3.10 -18.43
C HIS A 218 7.37 4.64 -18.54
N PRO A 219 8.11 5.43 -17.73
CA PRO A 219 8.01 6.89 -17.72
C PRO A 219 8.19 7.57 -19.08
N GLY A 220 8.95 6.93 -19.98
CA GLY A 220 9.22 7.43 -21.33
C GLY A 220 8.44 6.79 -22.47
N LEU A 221 7.33 6.10 -22.18
CA LEU A 221 6.55 5.42 -23.22
C LEU A 221 6.09 6.36 -24.34
N LEU A 222 5.88 7.65 -24.04
CA LEU A 222 5.40 8.67 -24.98
C LEU A 222 6.47 9.69 -25.41
N TRP A 223 7.71 9.58 -24.94
CA TRP A 223 8.75 10.60 -25.22
C TRP A 223 9.14 10.66 -26.69
N ASN A 224 9.04 9.53 -27.41
CA ASN A 224 9.44 9.43 -28.82
C ASN A 224 8.27 9.63 -29.80
N GLU A 225 7.02 9.75 -29.31
CA GLU A 225 5.83 9.89 -30.17
C GLU A 225 5.57 11.34 -30.59
N HIS A 226 6.29 12.30 -29.99
CA HIS A 226 6.20 13.72 -30.27
C HIS A 226 7.61 14.27 -30.55
N GLU A 227 8.05 14.19 -31.80
CA GLU A 227 9.27 14.89 -32.24
C GLU A 227 9.09 16.41 -31.98
N ASP A 228 9.98 16.97 -31.14
CA ASP A 228 10.33 18.40 -31.01
C ASP A 228 9.23 19.43 -30.70
N ASN A 229 8.11 19.04 -30.10
CA ASN A 229 7.10 19.95 -29.54
C ASN A 229 7.06 19.89 -28.01
N GLU A 230 8.21 20.02 -27.35
CA GLU A 230 8.22 20.24 -25.89
C GLU A 230 7.57 21.59 -25.57
N GLU A 231 6.51 21.58 -24.74
CA GLU A 231 5.93 22.82 -24.23
C GLU A 231 7.00 23.58 -23.43
N PRO A 232 7.33 24.84 -23.78
CA PRO A 232 8.36 25.57 -23.08
C PRO A 232 7.95 25.78 -21.62
N LEU A 233 8.87 25.50 -20.70
CA LEU A 233 8.62 25.65 -19.27
C LEU A 233 8.24 27.11 -18.95
N PRO A 234 7.21 27.36 -18.12
CA PRO A 234 6.88 28.71 -17.69
C PRO A 234 8.05 29.37 -16.97
N GLN A 235 8.49 30.55 -17.44
CA GLN A 235 9.64 31.26 -16.87
C GLN A 235 9.46 31.64 -15.39
N ASP A 236 8.21 31.79 -14.94
CA ASP A 236 7.90 32.09 -13.55
C ASP A 236 7.71 30.84 -12.67
N GLY A 237 8.05 29.65 -13.19
CA GLY A 237 7.88 28.36 -12.52
C GLY A 237 6.42 27.96 -12.34
N GLY A 238 5.51 28.55 -13.12
CA GLY A 238 4.08 28.39 -12.95
C GLY A 238 3.56 29.14 -11.73
N ARG A 239 4.07 30.35 -11.44
CA ARG A 239 3.60 31.24 -10.35
C ARG A 239 2.29 31.94 -10.72
N ARG A 240 2.14 32.40 -11.95
CA ARG A 240 0.88 32.90 -12.51
C ARG A 240 0.08 31.72 -13.04
N ARG A 241 -1.25 31.72 -12.81
CA ARG A 241 -2.12 30.75 -13.46
C ARG A 241 -2.17 31.06 -14.94
N SER A 242 -2.03 30.05 -15.78
CA SER A 242 -2.40 30.15 -17.19
C SER A 242 -3.87 30.52 -17.26
N ARG A 243 -4.17 31.66 -17.89
CA ARG A 243 -5.57 31.97 -18.22
C ARG A 243 -5.97 30.93 -19.25
N VAL A 244 -6.91 30.06 -18.90
CA VAL A 244 -7.55 29.19 -19.88
C VAL A 244 -8.09 30.12 -20.97
N ALA A 245 -7.52 30.06 -22.17
CA ALA A 245 -8.17 30.65 -23.32
C ALA A 245 -9.48 29.88 -23.46
N ASN A 246 -10.61 30.53 -23.16
CA ASN A 246 -11.91 30.02 -23.55
C ASN A 246 -11.91 30.02 -25.09
N SER A 247 -11.51 28.91 -25.69
CA SER A 247 -11.86 28.62 -27.07
C SER A 247 -13.36 28.33 -27.08
N LEU A 248 -14.12 29.28 -27.64
CA LEU A 248 -15.50 29.08 -28.10
C LEU A 248 -15.57 27.91 -29.08
#